data_AF-A0AB39DDU1-F1
#
_entry.id   AF-A0AB39DDU1-F1
#
_cell.length_a   1.000
_cell.length_b   1.000
_cell.length_c   1.000
_cell.angle_alpha   90.00
_cell.angle_beta   90.00
_cell.angle_gamma   90.00
#
_symmetry.space_group_name_H-M   'P 1'
#
loop_
_entity.id
_entity.type
_entity.pdbx_description
1 polymer ?
#
loop_
_entity_poly.entity_id
_entity_poly.type
_entity_poly.pdbx_seq_one_letter_code
_entity_poly.pdbx_strand_id
1 'polypeptide(L)'
;MSQADRAALKSLGKAVKRVAAGDGTVLCPYCSNHRVQVLSMGDGRIGRCPECGPVEVGADDFEAWQIDDDWMQRSLRRALEIQSHDGIDQLADGVWRIGDIRKAPVVLARDIMRILKVPGLLDRVRVACGTTQLITPTASDVQGVPFGASVQWLRLQERFILYGDGISAIGQPECSSTSLSVDLAASVDPTLPVYGPFSEDFRWVTTPEIQGSPIRLTPMQAAIFKALWQLKGKSVPGQRVMQAAGSTSTKPGDLFKHPNHALARRAFDVLVEVNNREGLYALPCARNVSTA
;
A
#
# COMPACT_ATOMS: atom_id res chain seq x y z
N MET A 1 -0.58 34.98 -7.83
CA MET A 1 0.42 34.41 -6.89
C MET A 1 1.03 35.58 -6.14
N SER A 2 0.97 35.59 -4.81
CA SER A 2 1.35 36.74 -3.99
C SER A 2 2.87 36.99 -4.00
N GLN A 3 3.32 38.17 -3.60
CA GLN A 3 4.76 38.49 -3.49
C GLN A 3 5.47 37.61 -2.44
N ALA A 4 4.75 37.21 -1.38
CA ALA A 4 5.24 36.25 -0.39
C ALA A 4 5.43 34.85 -1.00
N ASP A 5 4.50 34.41 -1.85
CA ASP A 5 4.62 33.13 -2.56
C ASP A 5 5.81 33.15 -3.54
N ARG A 6 6.03 34.27 -4.23
CA ARG A 6 7.22 34.46 -5.10
C ARG A 6 8.53 34.39 -4.31
N ALA A 7 8.54 34.91 -3.08
CA ALA A 7 9.71 34.82 -2.19
C ALA A 7 9.92 33.38 -1.68
N ALA A 8 8.84 32.66 -1.34
CA ALA A 8 8.89 31.26 -0.97
C ALA A 8 9.33 30.36 -2.15
N LEU A 9 8.97 30.69 -3.38
CA LEU A 9 9.46 29.96 -4.56
C LEU A 9 10.96 30.14 -4.79
N LYS A 10 11.53 31.29 -4.39
CA LYS A 10 12.99 31.48 -4.43
C LYS A 10 13.72 30.59 -3.42
N SER A 11 13.10 30.26 -2.27
CA SER A 11 13.71 29.35 -1.30
C SER A 11 13.65 27.88 -1.73
N LEU A 12 12.76 27.52 -2.67
CA LEU A 12 12.69 26.19 -3.27
C LEU A 12 13.81 25.92 -4.29
N GLY A 13 14.62 26.93 -4.62
CA GLY A 13 15.88 26.76 -5.37
C GLY A 13 15.71 26.01 -6.70
N LYS A 14 16.38 24.85 -6.82
CA LYS A 14 16.39 24.00 -8.04
C LYS A 14 15.09 23.21 -8.26
N ALA A 15 14.16 23.22 -7.30
CA ALA A 15 12.93 22.45 -7.41
C ALA A 15 11.93 23.02 -8.42
N VAL A 16 12.08 24.29 -8.78
CA VAL A 16 11.11 25.02 -9.62
C VAL A 16 11.87 25.81 -10.68
N LYS A 17 11.48 25.62 -11.93
CA LYS A 17 11.98 26.37 -13.09
C LYS A 17 10.96 27.42 -13.52
N ARG A 18 11.48 28.55 -14.01
CA ARG A 18 10.66 29.57 -14.66
C ARG A 18 10.33 29.11 -16.08
N VAL A 19 9.05 29.20 -16.43
CA VAL A 19 8.53 28.88 -17.75
C VAL A 19 7.70 30.07 -18.22
N ALA A 20 7.89 30.49 -19.46
CA ALA A 20 7.07 31.54 -20.04
C ALA A 20 5.61 31.06 -20.14
N ALA A 21 4.67 31.80 -19.56
CA ALA A 21 3.25 31.58 -19.75
C ALA A 21 2.91 31.88 -21.22
N GLY A 22 2.75 30.83 -22.03
CA GLY A 22 2.68 30.92 -23.49
C GLY A 22 1.46 31.65 -24.06
N ASP A 23 0.42 31.89 -23.26
CA ASP A 23 -0.92 32.16 -23.80
C ASP A 23 -1.39 33.61 -23.64
N GLY A 24 -0.48 34.56 -23.39
CA GLY A 24 -0.83 35.99 -23.25
C GLY A 24 -1.79 36.27 -22.07
N THR A 25 -1.95 35.30 -21.17
CA THR A 25 -2.92 35.30 -20.08
C THR A 25 -2.15 35.13 -18.78
N VAL A 26 -2.27 36.12 -17.89
CA VAL A 26 -1.58 36.14 -16.59
C VAL A 26 -2.60 36.08 -15.46
N LEU A 27 -2.19 35.66 -14.27
CA LEU A 27 -3.04 35.84 -13.08
C LEU A 27 -3.02 37.32 -12.69
N CYS A 28 -4.17 37.87 -12.32
CA CYS A 28 -4.28 39.25 -11.83
C CYS A 28 -3.29 39.47 -10.67
N PRO A 29 -2.38 40.45 -10.76
CA PRO A 29 -1.34 40.67 -9.75
C PRO A 29 -1.92 41.10 -8.40
N TYR A 30 -3.10 41.72 -8.38
CA TYR A 30 -3.74 42.20 -7.15
C TYR A 30 -4.54 41.10 -6.42
N CYS A 31 -5.52 40.48 -7.09
CA CYS A 31 -6.36 39.48 -6.43
C CYS A 31 -5.83 38.04 -6.54
N SER A 32 -4.87 37.76 -7.43
CA SER A 32 -4.33 36.42 -7.69
C SER A 32 -5.34 35.33 -8.06
N ASN A 33 -6.62 35.68 -8.23
CA ASN A 33 -7.72 34.74 -8.35
C ASN A 33 -8.26 34.62 -9.78
N HIS A 34 -8.17 35.70 -10.55
CA HIS A 34 -8.66 35.75 -11.93
C HIS A 34 -7.51 35.72 -12.94
N ARG A 35 -7.68 34.92 -14.00
CA ARG A 35 -6.84 34.99 -15.20
C ARG A 35 -7.29 36.16 -16.06
N VAL A 36 -6.37 37.06 -16.37
CA VAL A 36 -6.61 38.25 -17.19
C VAL A 36 -5.84 38.10 -18.50
N GLN A 37 -6.54 38.34 -19.60
CA GLN A 37 -5.90 38.42 -20.91
C GLN A 37 -5.18 39.76 -21.01
N VAL A 38 -3.91 39.72 -21.44
CA VAL A 38 -3.09 40.92 -21.53
C VAL A 38 -3.33 41.62 -22.85
N LEU A 39 -3.79 42.86 -22.77
CA LEU A 39 -3.93 43.76 -23.90
C LEU A 39 -2.67 44.64 -23.92
N SER A 40 -1.92 44.63 -25.02
CA SER A 40 -0.83 45.58 -25.21
C SER A 40 -1.43 46.93 -25.61
N MET A 41 -1.25 47.97 -24.80
CA MET A 41 -1.59 49.35 -25.13
C MET A 41 -0.30 50.18 -25.06
N GLY A 42 0.39 50.32 -26.20
CA GLY A 42 1.63 51.11 -26.30
C GLY A 42 2.75 50.58 -25.39
N ASP A 43 3.33 51.47 -24.59
CA ASP A 43 4.50 51.23 -23.73
C ASP A 43 4.18 50.38 -22.48
N GLY A 44 2.90 50.08 -22.26
CA GLY A 44 2.38 49.33 -21.13
C GLY A 44 1.51 48.14 -21.53
N ARG A 45 1.55 47.09 -20.71
CA ARG A 45 0.68 45.90 -20.84
C ARG A 45 -0.38 45.97 -19.76
N ILE A 46 -1.66 45.96 -20.15
CA ILE A 46 -2.79 46.10 -19.22
C ILE A 46 -3.69 44.87 -19.33
N GLY A 47 -3.95 44.21 -18.20
CA GLY A 47 -4.97 43.18 -18.07
C GLY A 47 -6.28 43.77 -17.55
N ARG A 48 -7.43 43.19 -17.89
CA ARG A 48 -8.72 43.56 -17.27
C ARG A 48 -9.19 42.44 -16.35
N CYS A 49 -9.21 42.73 -15.05
CA CYS A 49 -9.78 41.86 -14.03
C CYS A 49 -11.25 42.26 -13.76
N PRO A 50 -12.20 41.31 -13.67
CA PRO A 50 -13.59 41.63 -13.35
C PRO A 50 -13.79 42.25 -11.96
N GLU A 51 -12.89 41.94 -11.01
CA GLU A 51 -12.96 42.48 -9.64
C GLU A 51 -12.02 43.66 -9.39
N CYS A 52 -10.86 43.71 -10.05
CA CYS A 52 -9.83 44.73 -9.80
C CYS A 52 -9.77 45.83 -10.86
N GLY A 53 -10.53 45.72 -11.95
CA GLY A 53 -10.49 46.67 -13.07
C GLY A 53 -9.22 46.54 -13.92
N PRO A 54 -8.74 47.65 -14.55
CA PRO A 54 -7.51 47.63 -15.34
C PRO A 54 -6.29 47.47 -14.43
N VAL A 55 -5.49 46.45 -14.70
CA VAL A 55 -4.28 46.10 -13.91
C VAL A 55 -3.06 46.15 -14.81
N GLU A 56 -2.00 46.81 -14.36
CA GLU A 56 -0.72 46.80 -15.07
C GLU A 56 -0.05 45.43 -14.92
N VAL A 57 0.42 44.88 -16.03
CA VAL A 57 1.03 43.55 -16.09
C VAL A 57 2.50 43.69 -16.47
N GLY A 58 3.38 43.35 -15.54
CA GLY A 58 4.83 43.35 -15.75
C GLY A 58 5.31 42.14 -16.55
N ALA A 59 6.56 42.17 -17.01
CA ALA A 59 7.21 41.02 -17.65
C ALA A 59 7.30 39.81 -16.69
N ASP A 60 7.50 40.08 -15.40
CA ASP A 60 7.55 39.07 -14.33
C ASP A 60 6.23 38.33 -14.12
N ASP A 61 5.10 38.91 -14.56
CA ASP A 61 3.77 38.28 -14.41
C ASP A 61 3.50 37.20 -15.46
N PHE A 62 4.30 37.18 -16.53
CA PHE A 62 4.33 36.10 -17.51
C PHE A 62 5.24 34.95 -17.09
N GLU A 63 5.99 35.09 -16.00
CA GLU A 63 6.81 34.02 -15.47
C GLU A 63 5.92 33.05 -14.68
N ALA A 64 5.49 31.99 -15.35
CA ALA A 64 4.92 30.84 -14.67
C ALA A 64 6.04 30.05 -14.00
N TRP A 65 5.73 29.48 -12.84
CA TRP A 65 6.64 28.60 -12.13
C TRP A 65 6.16 27.17 -12.30
N GLN A 66 7.04 26.31 -12.81
CA GLN A 66 6.77 24.89 -12.98
C GLN A 66 7.78 24.09 -12.17
N ILE A 67 7.33 23.01 -11.54
CA ILE A 67 8.26 22.05 -10.92
C ILE A 67 9.22 21.54 -12.00
N ASP A 68 10.51 21.52 -11.68
CA ASP A 68 11.52 20.93 -12.55
C ASP A 68 11.41 19.40 -12.50
N ASP A 69 11.01 18.79 -13.61
CA ASP A 69 10.82 17.35 -13.74
C ASP A 69 12.11 16.58 -13.51
N ASP A 70 13.25 17.07 -14.03
CA ASP A 70 14.54 16.40 -13.90
C ASP A 70 15.03 16.48 -12.46
N TRP A 71 14.79 17.61 -11.78
CA TRP A 71 15.07 17.73 -10.36
C TRP A 71 14.16 16.77 -9.56
N MET A 72 12.85 16.75 -9.83
CA MET A 72 11.89 15.93 -9.08
C MET A 72 12.21 14.44 -9.21
N GLN A 73 12.52 13.98 -10.43
CA GLN A 73 12.93 12.61 -10.70
C GLN A 73 14.22 12.25 -9.97
N ARG A 74 15.26 13.09 -10.04
CA ARG A 74 16.54 12.84 -9.35
C ARG A 74 16.40 12.85 -7.83
N SER A 75 15.63 13.80 -7.30
CA SER A 75 15.39 13.93 -5.86
C SER A 75 14.61 12.74 -5.31
N LEU A 76 13.56 12.28 -6.00
CA LEU A 76 12.81 11.08 -5.59
C LEU A 76 13.64 9.80 -5.71
N ARG A 77 14.44 9.65 -6.78
CA ARG A 77 15.36 8.51 -6.89
C ARG A 77 16.36 8.44 -5.74
N ARG A 78 16.88 9.60 -5.32
CA ARG A 78 17.78 9.68 -4.16
C ARG A 78 17.04 9.36 -2.86
N ALA A 79 15.84 9.91 -2.67
CA ALA A 79 15.00 9.66 -1.49
C ALA A 79 14.65 8.17 -1.31
N LEU A 80 14.58 7.45 -2.43
CA LEU A 80 14.16 6.05 -2.50
C LEU A 80 15.33 5.07 -2.67
N GLU A 81 16.57 5.56 -2.66
CA GLU A 81 17.78 4.75 -2.87
C GLU A 81 17.77 3.94 -4.19
N ILE A 82 17.10 4.46 -5.23
CA ILE A 82 17.04 3.82 -6.56
C ILE A 82 18.43 3.89 -7.20
N GLN A 83 18.93 2.74 -7.66
CA GLN A 83 20.27 2.66 -8.24
C GLN A 83 20.36 3.47 -9.53
N SER A 84 21.50 4.13 -9.76
CA SER A 84 21.69 5.02 -10.92
C SER A 84 21.66 4.30 -12.27
N HIS A 85 21.79 2.96 -12.29
CA HIS A 85 21.75 2.17 -13.52
C HIS A 85 20.33 1.96 -14.06
N ASP A 86 19.30 2.14 -13.22
CA ASP A 86 17.92 2.06 -13.69
C ASP A 86 17.61 3.25 -14.60
N GLY A 87 17.15 3.00 -15.82
CA GLY A 87 16.76 4.07 -16.75
C GLY A 87 15.52 4.85 -16.26
N ILE A 88 15.32 6.05 -16.80
CA ILE A 88 14.05 6.77 -16.67
C ILE A 88 13.31 6.63 -17.99
N ASP A 89 12.15 5.98 -17.96
CA ASP A 89 11.33 5.77 -19.16
C ASP A 89 10.10 6.69 -19.11
N GLN A 90 9.90 7.50 -20.15
CA GLN A 90 8.68 8.29 -20.27
C GLN A 90 7.55 7.42 -20.82
N LEU A 91 6.49 7.23 -20.01
CA LEU A 91 5.34 6.41 -20.39
C LEU A 91 4.28 7.24 -21.11
N ALA A 92 4.05 8.45 -20.61
CA ALA A 92 3.14 9.45 -21.15
C ALA A 92 3.55 10.87 -20.71
N ASP A 93 2.87 11.88 -21.24
CA ASP A 93 3.06 13.26 -20.78
C ASP A 93 2.71 13.38 -19.28
N GLY A 94 3.70 13.79 -18.48
CA GLY A 94 3.56 13.88 -17.03
C GLY A 94 3.62 12.54 -16.27
N VAL A 95 3.97 11.43 -16.93
CA VAL A 95 4.07 10.08 -16.32
C VAL A 95 5.37 9.40 -16.73
N TRP A 96 6.19 9.05 -15.74
CA TRP A 96 7.52 8.49 -15.92
C TRP A 96 7.73 7.27 -15.04
N ARG A 97 8.41 6.25 -15.55
CA ARG A 97 9.03 5.22 -14.72
C ARG A 97 10.40 5.75 -14.30
N ILE A 98 10.64 5.84 -13.00
CA ILE A 98 11.88 6.44 -12.45
C ILE A 98 12.91 5.40 -12.01
N GLY A 99 12.57 4.12 -12.07
CA GLY A 99 13.45 2.98 -11.81
C GLY A 99 12.72 1.86 -11.06
N ASP A 100 13.48 0.90 -10.53
CA ASP A 100 12.92 -0.24 -9.81
C ASP A 100 13.47 -0.29 -8.38
N ILE A 101 12.60 -0.43 -7.40
CA ILE A 101 12.99 -0.66 -6.00
C ILE A 101 12.79 -2.13 -5.70
N ARG A 102 13.89 -2.84 -5.40
CA ARG A 102 13.87 -4.28 -5.07
C ARG A 102 13.00 -5.12 -6.06
N LYS A 103 13.14 -4.91 -7.38
CA LYS A 103 12.35 -5.58 -8.46
C LYS A 103 10.88 -5.13 -8.64
N ALA A 104 10.44 -4.10 -7.94
CA ALA A 104 9.13 -3.50 -8.16
C ALA A 104 9.29 -2.13 -8.86
N PRO A 105 8.58 -1.90 -9.97
CA PRO A 105 8.73 -0.69 -10.76
C PRO A 105 8.11 0.51 -10.05
N VAL A 106 8.81 1.64 -10.09
CA VAL A 106 8.36 2.91 -9.51
C VAL A 106 7.97 3.86 -10.63
N VAL A 107 6.70 4.27 -10.61
CA VAL A 107 6.10 5.21 -11.54
C VAL A 107 5.82 6.51 -10.80
N LEU A 108 6.28 7.63 -11.36
CA LEU A 108 5.97 8.98 -10.94
C LEU A 108 4.94 9.57 -11.92
N ALA A 109 3.86 10.15 -11.39
CA ALA A 109 2.94 10.95 -12.18
C ALA A 109 2.66 12.31 -11.55
N ARG A 110 2.60 13.34 -12.41
CA ARG A 110 2.28 14.72 -12.02
C ARG A 110 0.83 14.88 -11.60
N ASP A 111 -0.06 14.06 -12.14
CA ASP A 111 -1.50 14.12 -11.87
C ASP A 111 -2.08 12.70 -11.81
N ILE A 112 -2.72 12.37 -10.68
CA ILE A 112 -3.40 11.09 -10.49
C ILE A 112 -4.56 10.89 -11.46
N MET A 113 -5.25 11.97 -11.85
CA MET A 113 -6.42 11.88 -12.74
C MET A 113 -6.06 11.35 -14.12
N ARG A 114 -4.82 11.56 -14.58
CA ARG A 114 -4.34 10.98 -15.85
C ARG A 114 -4.25 9.45 -15.79
N ILE A 115 -3.83 8.90 -14.66
CA ILE A 115 -3.76 7.44 -14.46
C ILE A 115 -5.16 6.86 -14.29
N LEU A 116 -6.05 7.54 -13.57
CA LEU A 116 -7.44 7.09 -13.41
C LEU A 116 -8.21 7.07 -14.74
N LYS A 117 -7.95 8.03 -15.64
CA LYS A 117 -8.54 8.04 -16.99
C LYS A 117 -8.01 6.93 -17.89
N VAL A 118 -6.74 6.53 -17.74
CA VAL A 118 -6.09 5.52 -18.58
C VAL A 118 -5.34 4.51 -17.69
N PRO A 119 -6.05 3.53 -17.09
CA PRO A 119 -5.43 2.58 -16.17
C PRO A 119 -4.37 1.68 -16.83
N GLY A 120 -4.50 1.44 -18.14
CA GLY A 120 -3.55 0.61 -18.91
C GLY A 120 -2.13 1.19 -19.04
N LEU A 121 -1.89 2.44 -18.60
CA LEU A 121 -0.54 3.00 -18.55
C LEU A 121 0.38 2.24 -17.59
N LEU A 122 -0.17 1.70 -16.50
CA LEU A 122 0.61 0.94 -15.50
C LEU A 122 0.93 -0.48 -15.98
N ASP A 123 0.09 -1.05 -16.85
CA ASP A 123 0.30 -2.40 -17.40
C ASP A 123 1.56 -2.48 -18.28
N ARG A 124 2.00 -1.35 -18.87
CA ARG A 124 3.22 -1.26 -19.68
C ARG A 124 4.50 -1.46 -18.89
N VAL A 125 4.46 -1.30 -17.57
CA VAL A 125 5.63 -1.40 -16.67
C VAL A 125 5.48 -2.58 -15.71
N ARG A 126 4.33 -3.26 -15.76
CA ARG A 126 3.96 -4.28 -14.79
C ARG A 126 4.84 -5.51 -14.95
N VAL A 127 5.44 -5.94 -13.85
CA VAL A 127 6.23 -7.18 -13.77
C VAL A 127 5.33 -8.30 -13.26
N ALA A 128 5.44 -9.51 -13.83
CA ALA A 128 4.54 -10.64 -13.59
C ALA A 128 4.35 -11.05 -12.10
N CYS A 129 5.25 -10.64 -11.20
CA CYS A 129 5.16 -10.90 -9.75
C CYS A 129 5.43 -9.66 -8.88
N GLY A 130 5.35 -8.43 -9.43
CA GLY A 130 5.70 -7.20 -8.71
C GLY A 130 4.52 -6.26 -8.50
N THR A 131 4.37 -5.73 -7.29
CA THR A 131 3.49 -4.59 -7.01
C THR A 131 4.12 -3.32 -7.61
N THR A 132 3.37 -2.58 -8.43
CA THR A 132 3.85 -1.32 -9.00
C THR A 132 3.72 -0.21 -7.97
N GLN A 133 4.80 0.50 -7.66
CA GLN A 133 4.75 1.65 -6.77
C GLN A 133 4.43 2.89 -7.58
N LEU A 134 3.35 3.57 -7.23
CA LEU A 134 2.89 4.77 -7.90
C LEU A 134 3.04 5.98 -6.97
N ILE A 135 3.84 6.97 -7.36
CA ILE A 135 4.03 8.23 -6.66
C ILE A 135 3.24 9.30 -7.38
N THR A 136 2.27 9.92 -6.70
CA THR A 136 1.55 11.10 -7.21
C THR A 136 1.33 12.11 -6.10
N PRO A 137 1.15 13.40 -6.46
CA PRO A 137 0.50 14.35 -5.57
C PRO A 137 -0.91 13.84 -5.21
N THR A 138 -1.33 14.05 -3.96
CA THR A 138 -2.72 13.93 -3.55
C THR A 138 -3.54 14.98 -4.28
N ALA A 139 -4.50 14.54 -5.10
CA ALA A 139 -5.56 15.42 -5.58
C ALA A 139 -6.67 15.48 -4.52
N SER A 140 -7.15 16.68 -4.21
CA SER A 140 -8.17 16.91 -3.16
C SER A 140 -9.45 16.08 -3.33
N ASP A 141 -9.75 15.67 -4.56
CA ASP A 141 -10.99 14.96 -4.92
C ASP A 141 -10.90 13.42 -4.83
N VAL A 142 -9.71 12.86 -4.59
CA VAL A 142 -9.51 11.40 -4.56
C VAL A 142 -9.38 10.91 -3.12
N GLN A 143 -10.49 10.48 -2.54
CA GLN A 143 -10.55 9.81 -1.24
C GLN A 143 -10.57 8.28 -1.42
N GLY A 144 -9.74 7.55 -0.67
CA GLY A 144 -9.67 6.07 -0.68
C GLY A 144 -8.47 5.48 -1.44
N VAL A 145 -8.56 4.18 -1.77
CA VAL A 145 -7.56 3.44 -2.55
C VAL A 145 -8.15 3.16 -3.94
N PRO A 146 -7.92 4.04 -4.93
CA PRO A 146 -8.56 3.92 -6.25
C PRO A 146 -7.92 2.82 -7.12
N PHE A 147 -6.82 2.22 -6.66
CA PHE A 147 -6.10 1.18 -7.39
C PHE A 147 -6.28 -0.19 -6.72
N GLY A 148 -6.25 -1.26 -7.51
CA GLY A 148 -6.30 -2.64 -7.00
C GLY A 148 -5.01 -3.05 -6.28
N ALA A 149 -5.02 -4.21 -5.63
CA ALA A 149 -3.93 -4.74 -4.80
C ALA A 149 -2.55 -4.87 -5.49
N SER A 150 -2.50 -4.74 -6.82
CA SER A 150 -1.27 -4.78 -7.62
C SER A 150 -0.53 -3.44 -7.73
N VAL A 151 -1.11 -2.36 -7.20
CA VAL A 151 -0.53 -1.01 -7.25
C VAL A 151 -0.50 -0.43 -5.85
N GLN A 152 0.70 -0.11 -5.38
CA GLN A 152 0.90 0.58 -4.12
C GLN A 152 0.97 2.08 -4.39
N TRP A 153 -0.02 2.84 -3.92
CA TRP A 153 -0.05 4.28 -4.08
C TRP A 153 0.69 4.98 -2.93
N LEU A 154 1.75 5.71 -3.27
CA LEU A 154 2.59 6.51 -2.39
C LEU A 154 2.25 7.99 -2.60
N ARG A 155 1.42 8.55 -1.71
CA ARG A 155 1.03 9.96 -1.78
C ARG A 155 2.18 10.86 -1.36
N LEU A 156 2.50 11.84 -2.22
CA LEU A 156 3.69 12.67 -2.02
C LEU A 156 3.65 13.43 -0.68
N GLN A 157 2.48 13.92 -0.30
CA GLN A 157 2.23 14.70 0.92
C GLN A 157 2.27 13.87 2.21
N GLU A 158 2.10 12.56 2.12
CA GLU A 158 2.09 11.66 3.29
C GLU A 158 3.41 10.91 3.47
N ARG A 159 4.08 10.60 2.36
CA ARG A 159 5.26 9.72 2.34
C ARG A 159 6.56 10.46 2.10
N PHE A 160 6.54 11.76 1.81
CA PHE A 160 7.74 12.52 1.52
C PHE A 160 7.72 13.90 2.18
N ILE A 161 8.87 14.32 2.71
CA ILE A 161 9.10 15.66 3.23
C ILE A 161 10.11 16.36 2.32
N LEU A 162 9.80 17.60 1.96
CA LEU A 162 10.77 18.49 1.35
C LEU A 162 11.65 19.09 2.45
N TYR A 163 12.95 18.84 2.40
CA TYR A 163 13.91 19.37 3.37
C TYR A 163 15.04 20.08 2.62
N GLY A 164 15.08 21.42 2.73
CA GLY A 164 16.05 22.25 2.00
C GLY A 164 15.88 22.12 0.48
N ASP A 165 16.91 21.59 -0.19
CA ASP A 165 16.94 21.37 -1.64
C ASP A 165 16.64 19.91 -2.06
N GLY A 166 16.26 19.06 -1.10
CA GLY A 166 16.06 17.63 -1.30
C GLY A 166 14.68 17.13 -0.84
N ILE A 167 14.38 15.89 -1.25
CA ILE A 167 13.21 15.14 -0.81
C ILE A 167 13.71 13.99 0.05
N SER A 168 13.06 13.77 1.19
CA SER A 168 13.29 12.62 2.06
C SER A 168 12.01 11.79 2.17
N ALA A 169 12.13 10.47 2.06
CA ALA A 169 11.00 9.57 2.27
C ALA A 169 10.74 9.37 3.78
N ILE A 170 9.47 9.41 4.19
CA ILE A 170 9.00 9.15 5.56
C ILE A 170 8.56 7.70 5.63
N GLY A 171 9.32 6.88 6.36
CA GLY A 171 9.17 5.42 6.34
C GLY A 171 9.59 4.89 4.96
N GLN A 172 10.50 3.92 4.91
CA GLN A 172 10.87 3.36 3.62
C GLN A 172 9.61 2.81 2.94
N PRO A 173 9.40 3.07 1.63
CA PRO A 173 8.35 2.36 0.91
C PRO A 173 8.77 0.91 0.90
N GLU A 174 8.11 0.12 1.74
CA GLU A 174 8.31 -1.31 1.84
C GLU A 174 7.91 -1.92 0.49
N CYS A 175 8.89 -1.99 -0.40
CA CYS A 175 8.86 -2.90 -1.52
C CYS A 175 9.04 -4.29 -0.92
N SER A 176 7.91 -4.93 -0.60
CA SER A 176 7.85 -6.35 -0.28
C SER A 176 8.12 -7.13 -1.57
N SER A 177 9.39 -7.22 -1.97
CA SER A 177 9.90 -8.32 -2.80
C SER A 177 10.56 -9.40 -1.95
N THR A 178 10.17 -9.42 -0.69
CA THR A 178 10.05 -10.65 0.08
C THR A 178 8.55 -10.92 0.15
N SER A 179 8.15 -12.17 -0.09
CA SER A 179 7.11 -12.74 0.76
C SER A 179 7.35 -12.25 2.20
N LEU A 180 6.36 -11.63 2.85
CA LEU A 180 6.46 -10.90 4.14
C LEU A 180 6.98 -9.46 3.94
N SER A 181 6.35 -8.38 4.40
CA SER A 181 5.45 -8.12 5.51
C SER A 181 4.63 -6.86 5.19
N VAL A 182 3.31 -6.92 5.43
CA VAL A 182 2.41 -5.76 5.34
C VAL A 182 2.23 -5.25 6.76
N ASP A 183 2.85 -4.13 7.11
CA ASP A 183 2.54 -3.39 8.32
C ASP A 183 1.94 -2.02 7.97
N LEU A 184 0.62 -2.00 7.75
CA LEU A 184 -0.26 -0.92 8.24
C LEU A 184 -1.74 -1.34 8.31
N ALA A 185 -2.00 -2.50 8.87
CA ALA A 185 -2.84 -2.61 10.05
C ALA A 185 -1.93 -3.27 11.10
N ALA A 186 -2.31 -3.39 12.36
CA ALA A 186 -1.70 -4.43 13.17
C ALA A 186 -2.08 -5.79 12.55
N SER A 187 -1.36 -6.19 11.50
CA SER A 187 -1.47 -7.46 10.83
C SER A 187 -0.72 -8.43 11.72
N VAL A 188 -1.38 -8.86 12.80
CA VAL A 188 -1.01 -10.11 13.46
C VAL A 188 -0.87 -11.13 12.33
N ASP A 189 0.36 -11.57 12.05
CA ASP A 189 0.61 -12.57 11.02
C ASP A 189 -0.40 -13.70 11.27
N PRO A 190 -1.27 -14.02 10.28
CA PRO A 190 -2.40 -14.93 10.50
C PRO A 190 -1.93 -16.36 10.80
N THR A 191 -0.63 -16.64 10.69
CA THR A 191 0.00 -17.90 11.07
C THR A 191 0.55 -17.90 12.49
N LEU A 192 0.59 -16.73 13.16
CA LEU A 192 1.05 -16.61 14.53
C LEU A 192 0.13 -17.39 15.46
N PRO A 193 0.71 -18.20 16.37
CA PRO A 193 -0.06 -18.89 17.39
C PRO A 193 -0.72 -17.90 18.35
N VAL A 194 -2.05 -17.79 18.31
CA VAL A 194 -2.87 -16.99 19.25
C VAL A 194 -3.48 -17.90 20.32
N TYR A 195 -3.89 -19.12 19.92
CA TYR A 195 -4.54 -20.10 20.79
C TYR A 195 -3.61 -21.31 20.97
N GLY A 196 -2.64 -21.20 21.87
CA GLY A 196 -1.63 -22.26 22.07
C GLY A 196 -0.85 -22.47 20.77
N PRO A 197 -0.87 -23.66 20.14
CA PRO A 197 -0.20 -23.89 18.85
C PRO A 197 -1.01 -23.39 17.63
N PHE A 198 -2.23 -22.84 17.79
CA PHE A 198 -3.12 -22.49 16.69
C PHE A 198 -3.19 -20.99 16.40
N SER A 199 -3.41 -20.62 15.14
CA SER A 199 -3.77 -19.25 14.74
C SER A 199 -5.14 -18.81 15.26
N GLU A 200 -5.41 -17.50 15.22
CA GLU A 200 -6.70 -16.91 15.60
C GLU A 200 -7.89 -17.58 14.90
N ASP A 201 -7.73 -17.90 13.61
CA ASP A 201 -8.75 -18.53 12.78
C ASP A 201 -8.71 -20.07 12.81
N PHE A 202 -7.80 -20.68 13.59
CA PHE A 202 -7.52 -22.13 13.65
C PHE A 202 -7.11 -22.75 12.31
N ARG A 203 -6.79 -21.96 11.28
CA ARG A 203 -6.39 -22.48 9.97
C ARG A 203 -4.92 -22.85 9.89
N TRP A 204 -4.14 -22.44 10.88
CA TRP A 204 -2.72 -22.76 11.00
C TRP A 204 -2.45 -23.41 12.34
N VAL A 205 -1.57 -24.42 12.31
CA VAL A 205 -1.07 -25.07 13.50
C VAL A 205 0.45 -25.13 13.46
N THR A 206 1.08 -24.61 14.51
CA THR A 206 2.53 -24.55 14.67
C THR A 206 2.95 -25.61 15.67
N THR A 207 3.56 -26.69 15.18
CA THR A 207 4.01 -27.82 16.00
C THR A 207 5.50 -28.04 15.75
N PRO A 208 6.40 -27.42 16.55
CA PRO A 208 7.85 -27.49 16.31
C PRO A 208 8.39 -28.92 16.37
N GLU A 209 7.69 -29.84 17.04
CA GLU A 209 8.01 -31.29 17.08
C GLU A 209 7.85 -31.98 15.71
N ILE A 210 7.04 -31.44 14.80
CA ILE A 210 6.76 -32.02 13.49
C ILE A 210 7.53 -31.27 12.40
N GLN A 211 7.42 -29.94 12.40
CA GLN A 211 8.13 -29.06 11.47
C GLN A 211 8.17 -27.62 11.98
N GLY A 212 9.23 -26.90 11.64
CA GLY A 212 9.41 -25.49 12.04
C GLY A 212 8.48 -24.50 11.33
N SER A 213 7.74 -24.92 10.30
CA SER A 213 6.80 -24.05 9.56
C SER A 213 5.34 -24.34 9.92
N PRO A 214 4.47 -23.32 10.02
CA PRO A 214 3.04 -23.52 10.30
C PRO A 214 2.36 -24.44 9.28
N ILE A 215 1.62 -25.44 9.75
CA ILE A 215 0.89 -26.39 8.92
C ILE A 215 -0.48 -25.80 8.61
N ARG A 216 -0.85 -25.75 7.32
CA ARG A 216 -2.16 -25.27 6.88
C ARG A 216 -3.23 -26.35 7.00
N LEU A 217 -4.32 -26.03 7.69
CA LEU A 217 -5.49 -26.88 7.86
C LEU A 217 -6.58 -26.51 6.84
N THR A 218 -7.35 -27.51 6.42
CA THR A 218 -8.59 -27.25 5.66
C THR A 218 -9.64 -26.60 6.56
N PRO A 219 -10.63 -25.88 6.00
CA PRO A 219 -11.68 -25.24 6.81
C PRO A 219 -12.39 -26.22 7.76
N MET A 220 -12.63 -27.46 7.31
CA MET A 220 -13.28 -28.48 8.13
C MET A 220 -12.36 -29.02 9.23
N GLN A 221 -11.06 -29.17 8.98
CA GLN A 221 -10.09 -29.57 10.01
C GLN A 221 -9.92 -28.49 11.08
N ALA A 222 -9.87 -27.21 10.66
CA ALA A 222 -9.84 -26.06 11.57
C ALA A 222 -11.07 -26.01 12.47
N ALA A 223 -12.27 -26.29 11.94
CA ALA A 223 -13.50 -26.33 12.71
C ALA A 223 -13.48 -27.38 13.83
N ILE A 224 -12.87 -28.55 13.60
CA ILE A 224 -12.70 -29.60 14.61
C ILE A 224 -11.77 -29.13 15.74
N PHE A 225 -10.62 -28.54 15.40
CA PHE A 225 -9.69 -28.02 16.41
C PHE A 225 -10.32 -26.88 17.21
N LYS A 226 -11.05 -25.98 16.56
CA LYS A 226 -11.82 -24.91 17.22
C LYS A 226 -12.87 -25.49 18.18
N ALA A 227 -13.61 -26.51 17.76
CA ALA A 227 -14.59 -27.18 18.61
C ALA A 227 -13.93 -27.84 19.84
N LEU A 228 -12.82 -28.57 19.64
CA LEU A 228 -12.07 -29.18 20.74
C LEU A 228 -11.47 -28.14 21.69
N TRP A 229 -11.00 -27.02 21.16
CA TRP A 229 -10.46 -25.90 21.93
C TRP A 229 -11.54 -25.25 22.81
N GLN A 230 -12.72 -24.99 22.25
CA GLN A 230 -13.87 -24.47 23.01
C GLN A 230 -14.33 -25.40 24.14
N LEU A 231 -14.04 -26.70 24.04
CA LEU A 231 -14.32 -27.70 25.06
C LEU A 231 -13.27 -27.74 26.18
N LYS A 232 -12.30 -26.81 26.16
CA LYS A 232 -11.31 -26.55 27.24
C LYS A 232 -10.56 -27.81 27.68
N GLY A 233 -10.25 -28.68 26.72
CA GLY A 233 -9.52 -29.93 26.94
C GLY A 233 -10.27 -31.00 27.74
N LYS A 234 -11.60 -30.90 27.89
CA LYS A 234 -12.43 -31.99 28.43
C LYS A 234 -12.52 -33.13 27.42
N SER A 235 -12.45 -34.37 27.92
CA SER A 235 -12.67 -35.56 27.08
C SER A 235 -14.14 -35.63 26.68
N VAL A 236 -14.40 -35.57 25.37
CA VAL A 236 -15.76 -35.50 24.81
C VAL A 236 -15.96 -36.55 23.71
N PRO A 237 -17.19 -37.07 23.54
CA PRO A 237 -17.46 -38.03 22.48
C PRO A 237 -17.30 -37.40 21.10
N GLY A 238 -16.71 -38.14 20.16
CA GLY A 238 -16.42 -37.65 18.80
C GLY A 238 -17.65 -37.07 18.08
N GLN A 239 -18.84 -37.65 18.29
CA GLN A 239 -20.08 -37.13 17.72
C GLN A 239 -20.39 -35.70 18.17
N ARG A 240 -20.13 -35.35 19.44
CA ARG A 240 -20.35 -34.00 19.97
C ARG A 240 -19.38 -32.99 19.38
N VAL A 241 -18.14 -33.41 19.15
CA VAL A 241 -17.11 -32.59 18.46
C VAL A 241 -17.53 -32.32 17.03
N MET A 242 -17.98 -33.35 16.32
CA MET A 242 -18.37 -33.25 14.91
C MET A 242 -19.64 -32.41 14.73
N GLN A 243 -20.62 -32.54 15.63
CA GLN A 243 -21.79 -31.68 15.67
C GLN A 243 -21.41 -30.21 15.89
N ALA A 244 -20.50 -29.93 16.82
CA ALA A 244 -19.99 -28.58 17.06
C ALA A 244 -19.18 -28.02 15.87
N ALA A 245 -18.50 -28.90 15.11
CA ALA A 245 -17.76 -28.53 13.91
C ALA A 245 -18.63 -28.45 12.63
N GLY A 246 -19.93 -28.79 12.70
CA GLY A 246 -20.84 -28.76 11.56
C GLY A 246 -20.62 -29.87 10.53
N SER A 247 -20.05 -31.00 10.93
CA SER A 247 -19.75 -32.14 10.05
C SER A 247 -20.75 -33.28 10.20
N THR A 248 -21.03 -33.99 9.10
CA THR A 248 -21.91 -35.17 9.05
C THR A 248 -21.20 -36.48 9.42
N SER A 249 -19.86 -36.47 9.56
CA SER A 249 -19.10 -37.64 9.97
C SER A 249 -19.15 -37.86 11.48
N THR A 250 -19.06 -39.12 11.92
CA THR A 250 -19.09 -39.51 13.33
C THR A 250 -17.71 -39.50 13.99
N LYS A 251 -16.63 -39.48 13.21
CA LYS A 251 -15.24 -39.59 13.70
C LYS A 251 -14.38 -38.44 13.19
N PRO A 252 -13.90 -37.56 14.10
CA PRO A 252 -12.98 -36.48 13.75
C PRO A 252 -11.76 -36.94 12.94
N GLY A 253 -11.18 -38.09 13.29
CA GLY A 253 -9.98 -38.62 12.65
C GLY A 253 -10.16 -39.02 11.17
N ASP A 254 -11.38 -39.25 10.69
CA ASP A 254 -11.62 -39.65 9.29
C ASP A 254 -11.30 -38.51 8.31
N LEU A 255 -11.46 -37.25 8.74
CA LEU A 255 -11.15 -36.07 7.92
C LEU A 255 -9.66 -35.79 7.76
N PHE A 256 -8.82 -36.52 8.50
CA PHE A 256 -7.37 -36.44 8.44
C PHE A 256 -6.74 -37.65 7.72
N LYS A 257 -7.53 -38.63 7.24
CA LYS A 257 -7.01 -39.83 6.58
C LYS A 257 -6.60 -39.63 5.12
N HIS A 258 -6.90 -38.47 4.53
CA HIS A 258 -6.59 -38.23 3.12
C HIS A 258 -5.06 -38.08 2.92
N PRO A 259 -4.46 -38.69 1.87
CA PRO A 259 -3.00 -38.68 1.65
C PRO A 259 -2.42 -37.26 1.52
N ASN A 260 -3.19 -36.33 0.94
CA ASN A 260 -2.80 -34.92 0.81
C ASN A 260 -2.75 -34.14 2.16
N HIS A 261 -3.09 -34.79 3.27
CA HIS A 261 -3.16 -34.19 4.60
C HIS A 261 -2.26 -34.90 5.63
N ALA A 262 -1.20 -35.58 5.18
CA ALA A 262 -0.27 -36.30 6.06
C ALA A 262 0.30 -35.43 7.19
N LEU A 263 0.62 -34.16 6.93
CA LEU A 263 1.11 -33.22 7.95
C LEU A 263 0.02 -32.82 8.95
N ALA A 264 -1.18 -32.50 8.47
CA ALA A 264 -2.33 -32.20 9.34
C ALA A 264 -2.72 -33.42 10.20
N ARG A 265 -2.56 -34.63 9.66
CA ARG A 265 -2.77 -35.87 10.40
C ARG A 265 -1.76 -36.04 11.53
N ARG A 266 -0.47 -35.82 11.26
CA ARG A 266 0.56 -35.86 12.31
C ARG A 266 0.31 -34.81 13.39
N ALA A 267 -0.11 -33.61 13.01
CA ALA A 267 -0.49 -32.57 13.99
C ALA A 267 -1.68 -33.01 14.85
N PHE A 268 -2.69 -33.65 14.26
CA PHE A 268 -3.82 -34.21 14.99
C PHE A 268 -3.37 -35.31 15.97
N ASP A 269 -2.53 -36.25 15.53
CA ASP A 269 -2.07 -37.37 16.37
C ASP A 269 -1.16 -36.89 17.53
N VAL A 270 -0.44 -35.76 17.38
CA VAL A 270 0.39 -35.15 18.44
C VAL A 270 -0.45 -34.32 19.41
N LEU A 271 -1.43 -33.55 18.91
CA LEU A 271 -2.15 -32.57 19.72
C LEU A 271 -3.41 -33.14 20.38
N VAL A 272 -4.06 -34.13 19.77
CA VAL A 272 -5.36 -34.66 20.23
C VAL A 272 -5.16 -36.02 20.91
N GLU A 273 -5.54 -36.09 22.18
CA GLU A 273 -5.63 -37.35 22.90
C GLU A 273 -6.91 -38.08 22.48
N VAL A 274 -6.75 -39.30 21.96
CA VAL A 274 -7.87 -40.15 21.52
C VAL A 274 -7.95 -41.38 22.43
N ASN A 275 -9.03 -41.50 23.19
CA ASN A 275 -9.37 -42.74 23.88
C ASN A 275 -10.23 -43.61 22.96
N ASN A 276 -9.59 -44.52 22.23
CA ASN A 276 -10.25 -45.40 21.26
C ASN A 276 -11.31 -46.34 21.87
N ARG A 277 -11.21 -46.67 23.16
CA ARG A 277 -12.17 -47.56 23.83
C ARG A 277 -13.51 -46.87 24.10
N GLU A 278 -13.47 -45.58 24.40
CA GLU A 278 -14.65 -44.79 24.78
C GLU A 278 -15.06 -43.79 23.68
N GLY A 279 -14.30 -43.70 22.58
CA GLY A 279 -14.55 -42.77 21.47
C GLY A 279 -14.40 -41.30 21.90
N LEU A 280 -13.59 -41.04 22.91
CA LEU A 280 -13.39 -39.71 23.49
C LEU A 280 -12.19 -39.02 22.86
N TYR A 281 -12.34 -37.72 22.64
CA TYR A 281 -11.32 -36.83 22.11
C TYR A 281 -11.11 -35.70 23.10
N ALA A 282 -9.86 -35.40 23.40
CA ALA A 282 -9.47 -34.26 24.22
C ALA A 282 -8.32 -33.50 23.55
N LEU A 283 -8.28 -32.19 23.77
CA LEU A 283 -7.19 -31.34 23.33
C LEU A 283 -6.49 -30.77 24.58
N PRO A 284 -5.46 -31.44 25.11
CA PRO A 284 -4.84 -31.09 26.39
C PRO A 284 -4.26 -29.68 26.42
N CYS A 285 -3.76 -29.17 25.30
CA CYS A 285 -3.20 -27.81 25.21
C CYS A 285 -4.23 -26.71 25.51
N ALA A 286 -5.54 -27.00 25.38
CA ALA A 286 -6.60 -26.09 25.77
C ALA A 286 -6.88 -26.05 27.29
N ARG A 287 -6.31 -26.98 28.08
CA ARG A 287 -6.44 -26.99 29.56
C ARG A 287 -5.58 -25.92 30.23
N ASN A 288 -4.45 -25.56 29.61
CA ASN A 288 -3.45 -24.66 30.19
C ASN A 288 -3.71 -23.17 29.93
N VAL A 289 -4.80 -22.83 29.24
CA VAL A 289 -5.23 -21.44 29.03
C VAL A 289 -6.05 -20.98 30.23
N SER A 290 -5.40 -20.94 31.39
CA SER A 290 -5.92 -20.29 32.58
C SER A 290 -5.64 -18.79 32.44
N THR A 291 -6.71 -18.04 32.17
CA THR A 291 -6.89 -16.60 32.41
C THR A 291 -5.67 -15.87 32.99
N ALA A 292 -5.00 -15.09 32.15
CA ALA A 292 -4.22 -13.92 32.52
C ALA A 292 -4.83 -12.70 31.80
#